data_AF-A0A835G7M9-F1
#
_entry.id   AF-A0A835G7M9-F1
#
_cell.length_a   1.000
_cell.length_b   1.000
_cell.length_c   1.000
_cell.angle_alpha   90.00
_cell.angle_beta   90.00
_cell.angle_gamma   90.00
#
_symmetry.space_group_name_H-M   'P 1'
#
loop_
_entity.id
_entity.type
_entity.pdbx_description
1 polymer ?
#
loop_
_entity_poly.entity_id
_entity_poly.type
_entity_poly.pdbx_seq_one_letter_code
_entity_poly.pdbx_strand_id
1 'polypeptide(L)'
;MDHINSTVTGLMDIFQKRMAEFEEKLQGAPVDSPNTSALAADFTVFREFITQAVIGLQQQIELLAKTVDSMEMRGRRNILLLHGVPEGRDEDTAQVVVGVVKERLRMDGFTADDIKRCHRMGRSISSSKSRPILFKLRDVTVRYNIWFEKTKLKNTGITISEFLTKSRHDLFMAARKKFGVTRCWTRDGCVYVLAPDGSRHCISSVAELNTLQLRDTEGSSVQATQRSL
;
A
#
# COMPACT_ATOMS: atom_id res chain seq x y z
N MET A 1 -11.39 3.39 -4.37
CA MET A 1 -10.65 4.58 -4.83
C MET A 1 -10.35 4.50 -6.31
N ASP A 2 -9.80 3.38 -6.80
CA ASP A 2 -9.43 3.23 -8.22
C ASP A 2 -10.57 3.51 -9.20
N HIS A 3 -11.80 3.07 -8.87
CA HIS A 3 -12.99 3.38 -9.66
C HIS A 3 -13.31 4.87 -9.73
N ILE A 4 -13.16 5.62 -8.62
CA ILE A 4 -13.41 7.06 -8.57
C ILE A 4 -12.34 7.80 -9.39
N ASN A 5 -11.07 7.43 -9.22
CA ASN A 5 -9.97 8.02 -9.99
C ASN A 5 -10.16 7.76 -11.49
N SER A 6 -10.48 6.53 -11.89
CA SER A 6 -10.78 6.19 -13.28
C SER A 6 -11.99 6.93 -13.84
N THR A 7 -13.02 7.15 -13.02
CA THR A 7 -14.21 7.93 -13.42
C THR A 7 -13.87 9.40 -13.63
N VAL A 8 -13.10 10.01 -12.71
CA VAL A 8 -12.69 11.42 -12.82
C VAL A 8 -11.75 11.63 -14.00
N THR A 9 -10.77 10.76 -14.21
CA THR A 9 -9.90 10.81 -15.40
C THR A 9 -10.70 10.64 -16.68
N GLY A 10 -11.62 9.68 -16.73
CA GLY A 10 -12.50 9.51 -17.89
C GLY A 10 -13.40 10.73 -18.15
N LEU A 11 -13.95 11.36 -17.12
CA LEU A 11 -14.72 12.61 -17.25
C LEU A 11 -13.85 13.76 -17.77
N MET A 12 -12.61 13.87 -17.30
CA MET A 12 -11.65 14.87 -17.76
C MET A 12 -11.30 14.68 -19.24
N ASP A 13 -11.06 13.43 -19.68
CA ASP A 13 -10.79 13.12 -21.08
C ASP A 13 -12.01 13.40 -21.98
N ILE A 14 -13.21 13.01 -21.55
CA ILE A 14 -14.46 13.29 -22.27
C ILE A 14 -14.67 14.80 -22.38
N PHE A 15 -14.45 15.53 -21.29
CA PHE A 15 -14.56 16.98 -21.29
C PHE A 15 -13.55 17.60 -22.26
N GLN A 16 -12.25 17.29 -22.13
CA GLN A 16 -11.21 17.79 -23.03
C GLN A 16 -11.52 17.50 -24.50
N LYS A 17 -11.99 16.29 -24.81
CA LYS A 17 -12.38 15.91 -26.17
C LYS A 17 -13.57 16.73 -26.67
N ARG A 18 -14.64 16.86 -25.87
CA ARG A 18 -15.81 17.68 -26.23
C ARG A 18 -15.45 19.15 -26.37
N MET A 19 -14.51 19.64 -25.58
CA MET A 19 -14.02 21.00 -25.67
C MET A 19 -13.22 21.24 -26.94
N ALA A 20 -12.34 20.31 -27.32
CA ALA A 20 -11.60 20.37 -28.58
C ALA A 20 -12.55 20.31 -29.80
N GLU A 21 -13.54 19.42 -29.79
CA GLU A 21 -14.58 19.33 -30.84
C GLU A 21 -15.37 20.64 -30.98
N PHE A 22 -15.60 21.36 -29.88
CA PHE A 22 -16.32 22.62 -29.90
C PHE A 22 -15.45 23.77 -30.41
N GLU A 23 -14.18 23.81 -30.04
CA GLU A 23 -13.20 24.78 -30.51
C GLU A 23 -12.96 24.66 -32.02
N GLU A 24 -12.87 23.44 -32.56
CA GLU A 24 -12.77 23.18 -34.00
C GLU A 24 -14.01 23.70 -34.76
N LYS A 25 -15.22 23.48 -34.21
CA LYS A 25 -16.47 23.99 -34.79
C LYS A 25 -16.57 25.52 -34.74
N LEU A 26 -16.01 26.15 -33.72
CA LEU A 26 -15.90 27.61 -33.61
C LEU A 26 -14.94 28.18 -34.66
N GLN A 27 -13.81 27.51 -34.91
CA GLN A 27 -12.83 27.92 -35.93
C GLN A 27 -13.35 27.74 -37.37
N GLY A 28 -14.24 26.77 -37.61
CA GLY A 28 -14.88 26.54 -38.91
C GLY A 28 -16.09 27.44 -39.23
N ALA A 29 -16.52 28.30 -38.30
CA ALA A 29 -17.67 29.19 -38.49
C ALA A 29 -17.29 30.49 -39.25
N PRO A 30 -18.20 31.09 -40.05
CA PRO A 30 -17.93 32.36 -40.74
C PRO A 30 -17.55 33.49 -39.76
N VAL A 31 -16.49 34.23 -40.07
CA VAL A 31 -15.76 35.12 -39.14
C VAL A 31 -16.48 36.47 -38.85
N ASP A 32 -17.63 36.75 -39.44
CA ASP A 32 -18.12 38.14 -39.54
C ASP A 32 -19.13 38.59 -38.46
N SER A 33 -18.97 38.21 -37.19
CA SER A 33 -19.68 38.91 -36.12
C SER A 33 -18.85 39.08 -34.83
N PRO A 34 -18.84 40.26 -34.19
CA PRO A 34 -18.12 40.48 -32.92
C PRO A 34 -18.56 39.51 -31.80
N ASN A 35 -19.74 38.89 -31.93
CA ASN A 35 -20.27 37.92 -30.98
C ASN A 35 -19.55 36.57 -30.99
N THR A 36 -18.99 36.12 -32.13
CA THR A 36 -18.31 34.81 -32.21
C THR A 36 -16.91 34.85 -31.58
N SER A 37 -16.20 35.97 -31.70
CA SER A 37 -14.90 36.17 -31.04
C SER A 37 -15.04 36.28 -29.51
N ALA A 38 -16.03 37.02 -29.02
CA ALA A 38 -16.33 37.11 -27.59
C ALA A 38 -16.70 35.73 -27.01
N LEU A 39 -17.54 34.96 -27.72
CA LEU A 39 -17.92 33.60 -27.31
C LEU A 39 -16.71 32.64 -27.25
N ALA A 40 -15.77 32.75 -28.19
CA ALA A 40 -14.55 31.93 -28.17
C ALA A 40 -13.64 32.27 -26.97
N ALA A 41 -13.54 33.55 -26.61
CA ALA A 41 -12.81 33.99 -25.42
C ALA A 41 -13.48 33.49 -24.13
N ASP A 42 -14.80 33.68 -24.00
CA ASP A 42 -15.58 33.19 -22.85
C ASP A 42 -15.47 31.67 -22.70
N PHE A 43 -15.50 30.93 -23.81
CA PHE A 43 -15.33 29.49 -23.82
C PHE A 43 -13.94 29.05 -23.36
N THR A 44 -12.89 29.77 -23.78
CA THR A 44 -11.51 29.50 -23.34
C THR A 44 -11.38 29.70 -21.82
N VAL A 45 -11.90 30.80 -21.31
CA VAL A 45 -11.91 31.10 -19.86
C VAL A 45 -12.68 30.02 -19.09
N PHE A 46 -13.84 29.61 -19.58
CA PHE A 46 -14.62 28.53 -18.97
C PHE A 46 -13.87 27.20 -18.99
N ARG A 47 -13.24 26.83 -20.11
CA ARG A 47 -12.43 25.60 -20.25
C ARG A 47 -11.30 25.57 -19.23
N GLU A 48 -10.56 26.67 -19.10
CA GLU A 48 -9.48 26.79 -18.13
C GLU A 48 -10.01 26.68 -16.70
N PHE A 49 -11.09 27.39 -16.39
CA PHE A 49 -11.72 27.32 -15.07
C PHE A 49 -12.14 25.90 -14.69
N ILE A 50 -12.87 25.20 -15.57
CA ILE A 50 -13.31 23.82 -15.30
C ILE A 50 -12.10 22.88 -15.17
N THR A 51 -11.09 23.03 -16.02
CA THR A 51 -9.86 22.22 -15.95
C THR A 51 -9.17 22.41 -14.60
N GLN A 52 -9.01 23.66 -14.15
CA GLN A 52 -8.43 23.95 -12.84
C GLN A 52 -9.29 23.43 -11.69
N ALA A 53 -10.61 23.55 -11.77
CA ALA A 53 -11.52 23.04 -10.76
C ALA A 53 -11.43 21.50 -10.63
N VAL A 54 -11.39 20.77 -11.74
CA VAL A 54 -11.26 19.31 -11.75
C VAL A 54 -9.91 18.86 -11.19
N ILE A 55 -8.81 19.52 -11.59
CA ILE A 55 -7.47 19.25 -11.04
C ILE A 55 -7.47 19.50 -9.52
N GLY A 56 -8.04 20.62 -9.07
CA GLY A 56 -8.15 20.95 -7.66
C GLY A 56 -8.94 19.90 -6.87
N LEU A 57 -10.08 19.44 -7.41
CA LEU A 57 -10.87 18.37 -6.79
C LEU A 57 -10.10 17.05 -6.70
N GLN A 58 -9.37 16.66 -7.75
CA GLN A 58 -8.56 15.45 -7.76
C GLN A 58 -7.47 15.50 -6.67
N GLN A 59 -6.78 16.63 -6.54
CA GLN A 59 -5.76 16.84 -5.51
C GLN A 59 -6.35 16.76 -4.10
N GLN A 60 -7.53 17.36 -3.87
CA GLN A 60 -8.22 17.29 -2.58
C GLN A 60 -8.65 15.86 -2.22
N ILE A 61 -9.18 15.11 -3.18
CA ILE A 61 -9.56 13.70 -2.99
C ILE A 61 -8.32 12.87 -2.62
N GLU A 62 -7.19 13.07 -3.31
CA GLU A 62 -5.95 12.36 -3.01
C GLU A 62 -5.42 12.70 -1.60
N LEU A 63 -5.45 13.98 -1.22
CA LEU A 63 -5.05 14.41 0.12
C LEU A 63 -5.96 13.80 1.20
N LEU A 64 -7.28 13.79 0.98
CA LEU A 64 -8.24 13.21 1.91
C LEU A 64 -8.01 11.70 2.05
N ALA A 65 -7.80 11.00 0.94
CA ALA A 65 -7.47 9.58 0.93
C ALA A 65 -6.21 9.27 1.74
N LYS A 66 -5.12 10.03 1.55
CA LYS A 66 -3.87 9.89 2.32
C LYS A 66 -4.08 10.16 3.81
N THR A 67 -4.92 11.13 4.14
CA THR A 67 -5.22 11.51 5.53
C THR A 67 -6.04 10.41 6.22
N VAL A 68 -7.07 9.89 5.57
CA VAL A 68 -7.89 8.77 6.06
C VAL A 68 -7.03 7.53 6.30
N ASP A 69 -6.18 7.16 5.34
CA ASP A 69 -5.24 6.04 5.47
C ASP A 69 -4.29 6.24 6.68
N SER A 70 -3.77 7.45 6.86
CA SER A 70 -2.86 7.78 7.97
C SER A 70 -3.56 7.70 9.33
N MET A 71 -4.79 8.20 9.43
CA MET A 71 -5.61 8.09 10.64
C MET A 71 -5.92 6.62 10.97
N GLU A 72 -6.29 5.84 9.96
CA GLU A 72 -6.58 4.42 10.12
C GLU A 72 -5.33 3.65 10.57
N MET A 73 -4.19 3.88 9.93
CA MET A 73 -2.91 3.27 10.34
C MET A 73 -2.51 3.65 11.77
N ARG A 74 -2.74 4.90 12.19
CA ARG A 74 -2.53 5.32 13.59
C ARG A 74 -3.42 4.52 14.55
N GLY A 75 -4.67 4.26 14.19
CA GLY A 75 -5.58 3.40 14.96
C GLY A 75 -5.15 1.93 15.05
N ARG A 76 -4.40 1.47 14.03
CA ARG A 76 -3.88 0.10 13.90
C ARG A 76 -2.46 -0.07 14.47
N ARG A 77 -1.81 1.00 14.94
CA ARG A 77 -0.40 0.97 15.41
C ARG A 77 -0.13 0.00 16.57
N ASN A 78 -1.14 -0.35 17.37
CA ASN A 78 -0.97 -1.33 18.46
C ASN A 78 -1.39 -2.76 18.05
N ILE A 79 -1.69 -3.00 16.78
CA ILE A 79 -2.25 -4.26 16.30
C ILE A 79 -1.19 -5.04 15.53
N LEU A 80 -1.07 -6.31 15.86
CA LEU A 80 -0.28 -7.29 15.13
C LEU A 80 -1.18 -8.46 14.72
N LEU A 81 -0.78 -9.14 13.65
CA LEU A 81 -1.40 -10.37 13.19
C LEU A 81 -0.45 -11.54 13.43
N LEU A 82 -0.96 -12.61 14.00
CA LEU A 82 -0.26 -13.88 14.20
C LEU A 82 -0.83 -14.92 13.24
N HIS A 83 0.04 -15.51 12.41
CA HIS A 83 -0.31 -16.50 11.40
C HIS A 83 0.30 -17.85 11.74
N GLY A 84 -0.30 -18.94 11.23
CA GLY A 84 0.27 -20.30 11.35
C GLY A 84 0.01 -20.98 12.69
N VAL A 85 -0.88 -20.43 13.51
CA VAL A 85 -1.31 -21.04 14.78
C VAL A 85 -2.53 -21.92 14.52
N PRO A 86 -2.48 -23.24 14.79
CA PRO A 86 -3.62 -24.15 14.65
C PRO A 86 -4.87 -23.65 15.39
N GLU A 87 -6.06 -23.93 14.88
CA GLU A 87 -7.32 -23.54 15.51
C GLU A 87 -7.76 -24.62 16.51
N GLY A 88 -8.01 -24.21 17.74
CA GLY A 88 -8.65 -25.06 18.76
C GLY A 88 -10.16 -24.84 18.82
N ARG A 89 -10.90 -25.85 19.29
CA ARG A 89 -12.30 -25.68 19.68
C ARG A 89 -12.36 -24.87 20.96
N ASP A 90 -13.26 -23.87 21.01
CA ASP A 90 -13.47 -22.99 22.17
C ASP A 90 -12.17 -22.37 22.72
N GLU A 91 -11.26 -22.00 21.80
CA GLU A 91 -9.94 -21.48 22.16
C GLU A 91 -10.01 -20.07 22.78
N ASP A 92 -9.23 -19.85 23.85
CA ASP A 92 -8.91 -18.50 24.30
C ASP A 92 -7.73 -17.95 23.50
N THR A 93 -8.04 -17.19 22.45
CA THR A 93 -7.04 -16.57 21.60
C THR A 93 -6.03 -15.68 22.34
N ALA A 94 -6.38 -15.09 23.48
CA ALA A 94 -5.43 -14.29 24.26
C ALA A 94 -4.39 -15.18 24.93
N GLN A 95 -4.81 -16.28 25.55
CA GLN A 95 -3.89 -17.26 26.15
C GLN A 95 -3.00 -17.93 25.12
N VAL A 96 -3.55 -18.24 23.94
CA VAL A 96 -2.77 -18.78 22.81
C VAL A 96 -1.65 -17.80 22.41
N VAL A 97 -1.96 -16.51 22.28
CA VAL A 97 -0.94 -15.48 21.97
C VAL A 97 0.09 -15.37 23.09
N VAL A 98 -0.33 -15.40 24.35
CA VAL A 98 0.58 -15.38 25.51
C VAL A 98 1.54 -16.57 25.48
N GLY A 99 1.03 -17.78 25.25
CA GLY A 99 1.85 -18.99 25.13
C GLY A 99 2.89 -18.85 24.01
N VAL A 100 2.47 -18.43 22.82
CA VAL A 100 3.39 -18.23 21.68
C VAL A 100 4.46 -17.18 21.99
N VAL A 101 4.09 -16.05 22.61
CA VAL A 101 5.03 -14.98 22.95
C VAL A 101 6.03 -15.44 24.02
N LYS A 102 5.58 -16.12 25.07
CA LYS A 102 6.48 -16.64 26.11
C LYS A 102 7.42 -17.70 25.55
N GLU A 103 6.87 -18.75 24.95
CA GLU A 103 7.65 -19.90 24.49
C GLU A 103 8.58 -19.58 23.34
N ARG A 104 8.12 -18.78 22.36
CA ARG A 104 8.86 -18.55 21.11
C ARG A 104 9.66 -17.26 21.12
N LEU A 105 9.19 -16.21 21.80
CA LEU A 105 9.89 -14.92 21.86
C LEU A 105 10.74 -14.77 23.13
N ARG A 106 10.55 -15.64 24.13
CA ARG A 106 11.23 -15.60 25.45
C ARG A 106 10.92 -14.32 26.22
N MET A 107 9.65 -13.95 26.26
CA MET A 107 9.15 -12.76 26.96
C MET A 107 8.28 -13.18 28.15
N ASP A 108 8.91 -13.63 29.23
CA ASP A 108 8.21 -14.28 30.37
C ASP A 108 7.23 -13.36 31.10
N GLY A 109 7.48 -12.05 31.07
CA GLY A 109 6.62 -11.02 31.68
C GLY A 109 5.36 -10.67 30.88
N PHE A 110 5.20 -11.19 29.66
CA PHE A 110 4.02 -10.90 28.84
C PHE A 110 2.78 -11.64 29.34
N THR A 111 1.67 -10.95 29.54
CA THR A 111 0.43 -11.52 30.10
C THR A 111 -0.79 -11.17 29.27
N ALA A 112 -1.93 -11.79 29.58
CA ALA A 112 -3.19 -11.46 28.94
C ALA A 112 -3.62 -10.00 29.19
N ASP A 113 -3.16 -9.39 30.29
CA ASP A 113 -3.46 -7.99 30.62
C ASP A 113 -2.80 -7.01 29.64
N ASP A 114 -1.69 -7.38 29.01
CA ASP A 114 -1.06 -6.58 27.95
C ASP A 114 -1.91 -6.51 26.67
N ILE A 115 -2.86 -7.43 26.53
CA ILE A 115 -3.75 -7.56 25.38
C ILE A 115 -5.06 -6.81 25.66
N LYS A 116 -5.38 -5.83 24.81
CA LYS A 116 -6.65 -5.09 24.85
C LYS A 116 -7.78 -5.83 24.12
N ARG A 117 -7.46 -6.50 23.01
CA ARG A 117 -8.44 -7.23 22.20
C ARG A 117 -7.74 -8.35 21.44
N CYS A 118 -8.30 -9.55 21.43
CA CYS A 118 -7.77 -10.70 20.69
C CYS A 118 -8.92 -11.46 20.02
N HIS A 119 -8.79 -11.85 18.76
CA HIS A 119 -9.75 -12.72 18.06
C HIS A 119 -9.19 -13.25 16.74
N ARG A 120 -9.75 -14.35 16.24
CA ARG A 120 -9.50 -14.85 14.88
C ARG A 120 -10.14 -13.93 13.84
N MET A 121 -9.44 -13.74 12.73
CA MET A 121 -9.89 -12.93 11.60
C MET A 121 -10.42 -13.79 10.47
N GLY A 122 -11.53 -13.35 9.87
CA GLY A 122 -12.11 -13.99 8.69
C GLY A 122 -13.13 -15.08 9.02
N ARG A 123 -13.85 -15.51 7.98
CA ARG A 123 -14.84 -16.58 8.08
C ARG A 123 -14.12 -17.91 8.26
N SER A 124 -14.68 -18.79 9.09
CA SER A 124 -14.23 -20.16 9.20
C SER A 124 -14.44 -20.85 7.86
N ILE A 125 -13.39 -20.94 7.05
CA ILE A 125 -13.40 -21.69 5.80
C ILE A 125 -12.70 -23.00 6.12
N SER A 126 -13.27 -24.11 5.68
CA SER A 126 -12.74 -25.48 5.82
C SER A 126 -11.42 -25.73 5.10
N SER A 127 -10.62 -24.69 4.84
CA SER A 127 -9.34 -24.77 4.17
C SER A 127 -8.25 -25.18 5.15
N SER A 128 -7.21 -25.86 4.67
CA SER A 128 -6.06 -26.32 5.44
C SER A 128 -5.23 -25.21 6.13
N LYS A 129 -5.63 -23.93 6.00
CA LYS A 129 -4.93 -22.79 6.57
C LYS A 129 -5.70 -22.23 7.75
N SER A 130 -5.06 -22.22 8.91
CA SER A 130 -5.57 -21.59 10.13
C SER A 130 -5.72 -20.08 9.95
N ARG A 131 -6.84 -19.53 10.41
CA ARG A 131 -7.13 -18.09 10.36
C ARG A 131 -6.13 -17.30 11.19
N PRO A 132 -5.70 -16.11 10.75
CA PRO A 132 -4.81 -15.29 11.56
C PRO A 132 -5.50 -14.79 12.83
N ILE A 133 -4.75 -14.71 13.92
CA ILE A 133 -5.20 -14.07 15.16
C ILE A 133 -4.80 -12.59 15.09
N LEU A 134 -5.79 -11.71 15.22
CA LEU A 134 -5.55 -10.29 15.45
C LEU A 134 -5.49 -10.06 16.96
N PHE A 135 -4.37 -9.47 17.41
CA PHE A 135 -4.22 -9.06 18.80
C PHE A 135 -3.78 -7.59 18.88
N LYS A 136 -4.56 -6.81 19.62
CA LYS A 136 -4.31 -5.40 19.92
C LYS A 136 -3.71 -5.28 21.30
N LEU A 137 -2.55 -4.66 21.38
CA LEU A 137 -1.82 -4.43 22.62
C LEU A 137 -2.26 -3.12 23.27
N ARG A 138 -2.15 -3.05 24.60
CA ARG A 138 -2.44 -1.82 25.36
C ARG A 138 -1.36 -0.77 25.12
N ASP A 139 -0.10 -1.19 25.17
CA ASP A 139 1.06 -0.33 24.97
C ASP A 139 1.73 -0.60 23.62
N VAL A 140 2.11 0.48 22.94
CA VAL A 140 2.89 0.43 21.70
C VAL A 140 4.31 -0.08 21.95
N THR A 141 4.86 0.14 23.15
CA THR A 141 6.19 -0.34 23.56
C THR A 141 6.23 -1.86 23.59
N VAL A 142 5.21 -2.50 24.17
CA VAL A 142 5.06 -3.97 24.16
C VAL A 142 4.95 -4.48 22.72
N ARG A 143 4.21 -3.76 21.86
CA ARG A 143 4.11 -4.06 20.42
C ARG A 143 5.48 -4.01 19.73
N TYR A 144 6.32 -3.04 20.06
CA TYR A 144 7.68 -2.93 19.52
C TYR A 144 8.59 -4.07 19.97
N ASN A 145 8.54 -4.44 21.25
CA ASN A 145 9.32 -5.55 21.78
C ASN A 145 8.98 -6.86 21.06
N ILE A 146 7.68 -7.17 20.93
CA ILE A 146 7.22 -8.35 20.17
C ILE A 146 7.66 -8.28 18.70
N TRP A 147 7.56 -7.10 18.07
CA TRP A 147 7.93 -6.93 16.66
C TRP A 147 9.43 -7.13 16.41
N PHE A 148 10.29 -6.71 17.34
CA PHE A 148 11.73 -6.87 17.23
C PHE A 148 12.15 -8.34 17.36
N GLU A 149 11.50 -9.05 18.29
CA GLU A 149 11.80 -10.46 18.58
C GLU A 149 11.22 -11.45 17.58
N LYS A 150 10.38 -11.00 16.64
CA LYS A 150 9.70 -11.87 15.65
C LYS A 150 10.64 -12.74 14.82
N THR A 151 11.92 -12.37 14.72
CA THR A 151 12.94 -13.18 14.00
C THR A 151 13.17 -14.54 14.65
N LYS A 152 12.88 -14.69 15.95
CA LYS A 152 12.90 -15.97 16.68
C LYS A 152 11.82 -16.95 16.21
N LEU A 153 10.81 -16.49 15.47
CA LEU A 153 9.76 -17.34 14.89
C LEU A 153 10.17 -18.02 13.58
N LYS A 154 11.36 -17.72 13.04
CA LYS A 154 11.86 -18.39 11.84
C LYS A 154 11.88 -19.91 12.06
N ASN A 155 11.49 -20.66 11.03
CA ASN A 155 11.41 -22.13 11.02
C ASN A 155 10.36 -22.75 11.95
N THR A 156 9.50 -21.95 12.60
CA THR A 156 8.42 -22.48 13.45
C THR A 156 7.10 -22.70 12.72
N GLY A 157 6.98 -22.20 11.48
CA GLY A 157 5.71 -22.14 10.74
C GLY A 157 4.79 -20.98 11.18
N ILE A 158 5.13 -20.29 12.26
CA ILE A 158 4.40 -19.12 12.79
C ILE A 158 5.04 -17.85 12.25
N THR A 159 4.22 -16.86 11.88
CA THR A 159 4.72 -15.54 11.45
C THR A 159 3.92 -14.41 12.06
N ILE A 160 4.58 -13.26 12.28
CA ILE A 160 3.95 -12.02 12.73
C ILE A 160 4.02 -10.98 11.62
N SER A 161 2.88 -10.35 11.32
CA SER A 161 2.78 -9.25 10.36
C SER A 161 2.06 -8.03 10.94
N GLU A 162 2.28 -6.86 10.36
CA GLU A 162 1.50 -5.67 10.71
C GLU A 162 0.07 -5.77 10.15
N PHE A 163 -0.87 -5.13 10.84
CA PHE A 163 -2.23 -4.98 10.32
C PHE A 163 -2.35 -3.74 9.44
N LEU A 164 -1.86 -3.84 8.20
CA LEU A 164 -1.86 -2.74 7.23
C LEU A 164 -3.26 -2.42 6.70
N THR A 165 -3.52 -1.17 6.35
CA THR A 165 -4.67 -0.77 5.51
C THR A 165 -4.64 -1.51 4.18
N LYS A 166 -5.79 -1.61 3.51
CA LYS A 166 -5.89 -2.34 2.25
C LYS A 166 -4.94 -1.77 1.19
N SER A 167 -4.92 -0.45 1.02
CA SER A 167 -4.00 0.27 0.12
C SER A 167 -2.54 -0.11 0.36
N ARG A 168 -2.07 -0.07 1.62
CA ARG A 168 -0.69 -0.39 1.97
C ARG A 168 -0.38 -1.87 1.87
N HIS A 169 -1.34 -2.73 2.18
CA HIS A 169 -1.20 -4.18 1.97
C HIS A 169 -1.06 -4.51 0.48
N ASP A 170 -1.92 -3.94 -0.36
CA ASP A 170 -1.88 -4.15 -1.81
C ASP A 170 -0.55 -3.63 -2.38
N LEU A 171 -0.08 -2.44 -1.94
CA LEU A 171 1.25 -1.91 -2.28
C LEU A 171 2.38 -2.84 -1.85
N PHE A 172 2.32 -3.38 -0.62
CA PHE A 172 3.31 -4.31 -0.11
C PHE A 172 3.35 -5.62 -0.92
N MET A 173 2.19 -6.14 -1.31
CA MET A 173 2.09 -7.33 -2.16
C MET A 173 2.60 -7.06 -3.58
N ALA A 174 2.29 -5.89 -4.14
CA ALA A 174 2.83 -5.45 -5.44
C ALA A 174 4.37 -5.33 -5.38
N ALA A 175 4.91 -4.74 -4.31
CA ALA A 175 6.34 -4.62 -4.10
C ALA A 175 7.03 -5.99 -3.99
N ARG A 176 6.42 -6.93 -3.25
CA ARG A 176 6.90 -8.32 -3.15
C ARG A 176 6.85 -9.07 -4.48
N LYS A 177 5.82 -8.83 -5.29
CA LYS A 177 5.72 -9.40 -6.64
C LYS A 177 6.84 -8.88 -7.55
N LYS A 178 7.22 -7.61 -7.40
CA LYS A 178 8.26 -6.97 -8.23
C LYS A 178 9.69 -7.28 -7.79
N PHE A 179 9.99 -7.18 -6.49
CA PHE A 179 11.37 -7.28 -5.97
C PHE A 179 11.64 -8.56 -5.16
N GLY A 180 10.63 -9.38 -4.92
CA GLY A 180 10.74 -10.58 -4.08
C GLY A 180 10.50 -10.30 -2.59
N VAL A 181 10.25 -11.37 -1.85
CA VAL A 181 9.84 -11.35 -0.43
C VAL A 181 10.93 -10.81 0.50
N THR A 182 12.20 -11.09 0.19
CA THR A 182 13.37 -10.74 1.02
C THR A 182 13.75 -9.27 0.93
N ARG A 183 13.39 -8.60 -0.17
CA ARG A 183 13.71 -7.19 -0.43
C ARG A 183 12.63 -6.22 0.03
N CYS A 184 11.51 -6.73 0.53
CA CYS A 184 10.35 -5.95 0.89
C CYS A 184 9.93 -6.26 2.33
N TRP A 185 9.84 -5.23 3.17
CA TRP A 185 9.36 -5.34 4.55
C TRP A 185 8.48 -4.17 4.93
N THR A 186 7.81 -4.28 6.07
CA THR A 186 7.02 -3.20 6.65
C THR A 186 7.59 -2.80 8.00
N ARG A 187 7.45 -1.53 8.35
CA ARG A 187 7.79 -1.00 9.67
C ARG A 187 6.92 0.22 9.95
N ASP A 188 6.26 0.24 11.11
CA ASP A 188 5.37 1.32 11.53
C ASP A 188 4.26 1.62 10.51
N GLY A 189 3.79 0.57 9.85
CA GLY A 189 2.82 0.68 8.77
C GLY A 189 3.38 1.19 7.45
N CYS A 190 4.64 1.59 7.36
CA CYS A 190 5.26 2.01 6.11
C CYS A 190 5.80 0.81 5.33
N VAL A 191 5.73 0.87 4.00
CA VAL A 191 6.26 -0.17 3.10
C VAL A 191 7.66 0.22 2.68
N TYR A 192 8.61 -0.68 2.89
CA TYR A 192 10.01 -0.48 2.52
C TYR A 192 10.44 -1.48 1.44
N VAL A 193 11.24 -0.99 0.50
CA VAL A 193 11.81 -1.77 -0.61
C VAL A 193 13.31 -1.52 -0.67
N LEU A 194 14.08 -2.60 -0.81
CA LEU A 194 15.51 -2.55 -1.14
C LEU A 194 15.68 -2.59 -2.65
N ALA A 195 15.99 -1.45 -3.27
CA ALA A 195 16.23 -1.34 -4.70
C ALA A 195 17.53 -2.07 -5.11
N PRO A 196 17.70 -2.48 -6.39
CA PRO A 196 18.84 -3.30 -6.85
C PRO A 196 20.21 -2.67 -6.63
N ASP A 197 20.28 -1.36 -6.56
CA ASP A 197 21.47 -0.56 -6.23
C ASP A 197 21.86 -0.64 -4.73
N GLY A 198 21.05 -1.31 -3.90
CA GLY A 198 21.26 -1.42 -2.46
C GLY A 198 20.61 -0.30 -1.64
N SER A 199 19.96 0.67 -2.28
CA SER A 199 19.28 1.76 -1.59
C SER A 199 17.93 1.33 -1.03
N ARG A 200 17.56 1.88 0.14
CA ARG A 200 16.31 1.57 0.84
C ARG A 200 15.31 2.70 0.60
N HIS A 201 14.14 2.35 0.09
CA HIS A 201 13.07 3.29 -0.22
C HIS A 201 11.86 3.02 0.67
N CYS A 202 11.28 4.07 1.23
CA CYS A 202 9.96 4.02 1.84
C CYS A 202 8.96 4.46 0.79
N ILE A 203 8.07 3.57 0.39
CA ILE A 203 7.09 3.85 -0.67
C ILE A 203 5.68 4.00 -0.10
N SER A 204 4.93 4.94 -0.68
CA SER A 204 3.55 5.25 -0.33
C SER A 204 2.57 5.00 -1.47
N SER A 205 3.06 4.82 -2.69
CA SER A 205 2.26 4.69 -3.90
C SER A 205 2.82 3.68 -4.90
N VAL A 206 1.96 3.21 -5.81
CA VAL A 206 2.36 2.33 -6.92
C VAL A 206 3.23 3.09 -7.94
N ALA A 207 3.03 4.40 -8.09
CA ALA A 207 3.87 5.23 -8.95
C ALA A 207 5.34 5.22 -8.47
N GLU A 208 5.59 5.45 -7.19
CA GLU A 208 6.93 5.33 -6.58
C GLU A 208 7.50 3.91 -6.71
N LEU A 209 6.65 2.87 -6.59
CA LEU A 209 7.10 1.50 -6.82
C LEU A 209 7.57 1.27 -8.27
N ASN A 210 6.93 1.92 -9.24
CA ASN A 210 7.22 1.76 -10.65
C ASN A 210 8.50 2.48 -11.07
N THR A 211 8.82 3.63 -10.46
CA THR A 211 10.07 4.37 -10.73
C THR A 211 11.32 3.60 -10.28
N LEU A 212 11.19 2.67 -9.32
CA LEU A 212 12.27 1.78 -8.93
C LEU A 212 12.49 0.71 -10.00
N GLN A 213 13.60 0.80 -10.74
CA GLN A 213 13.95 -0.16 -11.80
C GLN A 213 14.50 -1.47 -11.22
N LEU A 214 14.24 -2.58 -11.91
CA LEU A 214 14.97 -3.83 -11.73
C LEU A 214 16.26 -3.72 -12.57
N ARG A 215 17.42 -4.05 -12.00
CA ARG A 215 18.61 -4.32 -12.82
C ARG A 215 18.47 -5.76 -13.30
N ASP A 216 18.35 -5.96 -14.61
CA ASP A 216 18.58 -7.26 -15.20
C ASP A 216 20.04 -7.63 -14.96
N THR A 217 20.27 -8.69 -14.20
CA THR A 217 21.59 -9.31 -14.10
C THR A 217 21.86 -10.08 -15.40
N GLU A 218 22.29 -9.36 -16.44
CA GLU A 218 23.01 -9.95 -17.57
C GLU A 218 24.39 -9.28 -17.69
N GLY A 219 25.45 -10.10 -17.72
CA GLY A 219 26.79 -9.66 -18.13
C GLY A 219 27.87 -9.72 -17.06
N SER A 220 28.18 -10.90 -16.54
CA SER A 220 29.56 -11.20 -16.11
C SER A 220 29.95 -12.61 -16.55
N SER A 221 30.03 -12.81 -17.87
CA SER A 221 30.88 -13.84 -18.45
C SER A 221 32.31 -13.32 -18.42
N VAL A 222 33.05 -13.81 -17.43
CA VAL A 222 34.50 -13.62 -17.32
C VAL A 222 35.15 -14.12 -18.61
N GLN A 223 35.84 -13.23 -19.31
CA GLN A 223 36.78 -13.59 -20.37
C GLN A 223 37.88 -14.46 -19.74
N ALA A 224 37.78 -15.78 -19.92
CA ALA A 224 38.89 -16.69 -19.68
C ALA A 224 39.93 -16.46 -20.78
N THR A 225 41.00 -15.78 -20.38
CA THR A 225 42.21 -15.51 -21.14
C THR A 225 42.78 -16.78 -21.76
N GLN A 226 42.85 -16.81 -23.09
CA GLN A 226 43.82 -17.61 -23.84
C GLN A 226 45.24 -17.24 -23.37
N ARG A 227 45.97 -18.20 -22.80
CA ARG A 227 47.42 -18.28 -22.95
C ARG A 227 47.85 -19.73 -23.11
N SER A 228 48.36 -20.01 -24.31
CA SER A 228 49.11 -21.18 -24.72
C SER A 228 50.36 -21.37 -23.87
N LEU A 229 50.61 -22.59 -23.40
CA LEU A 229 51.72 -23.50 -23.79
C LEU A 229 51.59 -24.81 -22.99
#